data_AF-A0A938E8Z4-F1
#
_entry.id   AF-A0A938E8Z4-F1
#
_cell.length_a   1.000
_cell.length_b   1.000
_cell.length_c   1.000
_cell.angle_alpha   90.00
_cell.angle_beta   90.00
_cell.angle_gamma   90.00
#
_symmetry.space_group_name_H-M   'P 1'
#
loop_
_entity.id
_entity.type
_entity.pdbx_description
1 polymer ?
#
loop_
_entity_poly.entity_id
_entity_poly.type
_entity_poly.pdbx_seq_one_letter_code
_entity_poly.pdbx_strand_id
1 'polypeptide(L)'
;MTQSQNARSTRALIRRLEERAEQIAVAMAMRAREVPVYAAYDDDTFLESALQHCRDHVDAFLIVGREARQLLGPELDFVRRQAILRARQGVPLEPLLHVYRMGHIAIHDAIVEAGGSSKAGMTAAIELTKRTMAHIDLITTTYTQSYLEAQHAMAMEAES
;
A
#
# COMPACT_ATOMS: atom_id res chain seq x y z
N MET A 1 -28.05 -5.76 13.89
CA MET A 1 -26.77 -5.62 14.61
C MET A 1 -26.68 -4.19 15.10
N THR A 2 -26.28 -3.96 16.35
CA THR A 2 -26.14 -2.61 16.90
C THR A 2 -24.80 -2.00 16.48
N GLN A 3 -24.72 -0.66 16.37
CA GLN A 3 -23.50 0.07 15.97
C GLN A 3 -22.27 -0.29 16.82
N SER A 4 -22.49 -0.59 18.11
CA SER A 4 -21.47 -1.05 19.06
C SER A 4 -20.87 -2.42 18.69
N GLN A 5 -21.66 -3.33 18.10
CA GLN A 5 -21.20 -4.66 17.69
C GLN A 5 -20.34 -4.60 16.42
N ASN A 6 -20.66 -3.72 15.47
CA ASN A 6 -19.83 -3.49 14.29
C ASN A 6 -18.47 -2.90 14.69
N ALA A 7 -18.46 -1.84 15.52
CA ALA A 7 -17.23 -1.20 15.97
C ALA A 7 -16.27 -2.18 16.68
N ARG A 8 -16.80 -3.09 17.52
CA ARG A 8 -15.99 -4.15 18.16
C ARG A 8 -15.42 -5.13 17.14
N SER A 9 -16.21 -5.53 16.15
CA SER A 9 -15.79 -6.49 15.12
C SER A 9 -14.70 -5.90 14.23
N THR A 10 -14.83 -4.63 13.84
CA THR A 10 -13.82 -3.90 13.07
C THR A 10 -12.52 -3.74 13.86
N ARG A 11 -12.58 -3.40 15.15
CA ARG A 11 -11.39 -3.33 16.01
C ARG A 11 -10.69 -4.68 16.15
N ALA A 12 -11.46 -5.75 16.36
CA ALA A 12 -10.90 -7.09 16.45
C ALA A 12 -10.25 -7.55 15.14
N LEU A 13 -10.84 -7.20 14.00
CA LEU A 13 -10.27 -7.46 12.67
C LEU A 13 -8.95 -6.70 12.49
N ILE A 14 -8.92 -5.39 12.78
CA ILE A 14 -7.69 -4.59 12.68
C ILE A 14 -6.57 -5.16 13.55
N ARG A 15 -6.86 -5.57 14.79
CA ARG A 15 -5.87 -6.21 15.67
C ARG A 15 -5.25 -7.48 15.05
N ARG A 16 -6.05 -8.30 14.38
CA ARG A 16 -5.54 -9.50 13.67
C ARG A 16 -4.63 -9.12 12.50
N LEU A 17 -4.90 -8.01 11.83
CA LEU A 17 -4.05 -7.49 10.76
C LEU A 17 -2.74 -6.93 11.33
N GLU A 18 -2.78 -6.24 12.48
CA GLU A 18 -1.57 -5.77 13.19
C GLU A 18 -0.67 -6.94 13.59
N GLU A 19 -1.23 -8.02 14.12
CA GLU A 19 -0.51 -9.26 14.48
C GLU A 19 0.15 -9.94 13.26
N ARG A 20 -0.30 -9.62 12.04
CA ARG A 20 0.18 -10.21 10.79
C ARG A 20 0.86 -9.19 9.87
N ALA A 21 1.19 -7.99 10.37
CA ALA A 21 1.66 -6.89 9.55
C ALA A 21 2.86 -7.26 8.65
N GLU A 22 3.88 -7.91 9.22
CA GLU A 22 5.06 -8.35 8.45
C GLU A 22 4.71 -9.39 7.38
N GLN A 23 3.80 -10.32 7.67
CA GLN A 23 3.36 -11.33 6.69
C GLN A 23 2.65 -10.68 5.51
N ILE A 24 1.85 -9.64 5.78
CA ILE A 24 1.17 -8.85 4.74
C ILE A 24 2.20 -8.10 3.89
N ALA A 25 3.20 -7.46 4.51
CA ALA A 25 4.25 -6.75 3.78
C ALA A 25 5.05 -7.70 2.87
N VAL A 26 5.40 -8.89 3.35
CA VAL A 26 6.05 -9.92 2.53
C VAL A 26 5.14 -10.39 1.40
N ALA A 27 3.85 -10.61 1.66
CA ALA A 27 2.88 -10.98 0.62
C ALA A 27 2.74 -9.90 -0.46
N MET A 28 2.75 -8.62 -0.08
CA MET A 28 2.77 -7.49 -1.02
C MET A 28 4.02 -7.52 -1.90
N ALA A 29 5.21 -7.69 -1.29
CA ALA A 29 6.47 -7.76 -2.01
C ALA A 29 6.53 -8.96 -2.97
N MET A 30 6.03 -10.13 -2.57
CA MET A 30 5.92 -11.30 -3.44
C MET A 30 4.98 -11.03 -4.62
N ARG A 31 3.81 -10.45 -4.38
CA ARG A 31 2.86 -10.08 -5.43
C ARG A 31 3.40 -9.04 -6.40
N ALA A 32 4.19 -8.08 -5.93
CA ALA A 32 4.85 -7.11 -6.79
C ALA A 32 5.72 -7.78 -7.87
N ARG A 33 6.34 -8.92 -7.54
CA ARG A 33 7.15 -9.70 -8.48
C ARG A 33 6.34 -10.48 -9.52
N GLU A 34 5.01 -10.51 -9.43
CA GLU A 34 4.16 -11.04 -10.50
C GLU A 34 4.14 -10.10 -11.73
N VAL A 35 4.59 -8.84 -11.58
CA VAL A 35 4.75 -7.89 -12.68
C VAL A 35 6.11 -8.09 -13.35
N PRO A 36 6.20 -8.63 -14.58
CA PRO A 36 7.47 -9.09 -15.15
C PRO A 36 8.55 -8.01 -15.27
N VAL A 37 8.16 -6.80 -15.68
CA VAL A 37 9.09 -5.66 -15.79
C VAL A 37 9.65 -5.25 -14.43
N TYR A 38 8.84 -5.33 -13.37
CA TYR A 38 9.31 -5.02 -12.02
C TYR A 38 10.16 -6.15 -11.43
N ALA A 39 9.84 -7.40 -11.74
CA ALA A 39 10.58 -8.57 -11.27
C ALA A 39 12.03 -8.64 -11.80
N ALA A 40 12.30 -7.96 -12.93
CA ALA A 40 13.63 -7.84 -13.50
C ALA A 40 14.61 -7.02 -12.65
N TYR A 41 14.11 -6.24 -11.68
CA TYR A 41 14.93 -5.58 -10.68
C TYR A 41 15.10 -6.51 -9.47
N ASP A 42 16.28 -7.10 -9.34
CA ASP A 42 16.57 -8.18 -8.39
C ASP A 42 17.82 -7.95 -7.52
N ASP A 43 18.44 -6.78 -7.59
CA ASP A 43 19.54 -6.42 -6.69
C ASP A 43 19.05 -6.27 -5.24
N ASP A 44 19.89 -6.68 -4.29
CA ASP A 44 19.52 -6.74 -2.86
C ASP A 44 19.04 -5.38 -2.32
N THR A 45 19.65 -4.27 -2.76
CA THR A 45 19.25 -2.93 -2.32
C THR A 45 17.85 -2.57 -2.82
N PHE A 46 17.52 -2.92 -4.06
CA PHE A 46 16.19 -2.73 -4.61
C PHE A 46 15.14 -3.56 -3.87
N LEU A 47 15.46 -4.82 -3.57
CA LEU A 47 14.57 -5.75 -2.87
C LEU A 47 14.32 -5.32 -1.42
N GLU A 48 15.37 -4.92 -0.71
CA GLU A 48 15.27 -4.37 0.65
C GLU A 48 14.42 -3.09 0.69
N SER A 49 14.68 -2.16 -0.23
CA SER A 49 13.87 -0.94 -0.38
C SER A 49 12.41 -1.25 -0.72
N ALA A 50 12.16 -2.23 -1.59
CA ALA A 50 10.80 -2.63 -1.96
C ALA A 50 10.04 -3.23 -0.78
N LEU A 51 10.70 -4.10 0.01
CA LEU A 51 10.10 -4.70 1.19
C LEU A 51 9.85 -3.65 2.27
N GLN A 52 10.79 -2.73 2.51
CA GLN A 52 10.58 -1.64 3.46
C GLN A 52 9.40 -0.77 3.06
N HIS A 53 9.27 -0.44 1.77
CA HIS A 53 8.12 0.30 1.26
C HIS A 53 6.79 -0.45 1.43
N CYS A 54 6.80 -1.79 1.32
CA CYS A 54 5.62 -2.61 1.63
C CYS A 54 5.25 -2.54 3.12
N ARG A 55 6.24 -2.53 4.04
CA ARG A 55 6.00 -2.35 5.49
C ARG A 55 5.37 -1.00 5.78
N ASP A 56 5.93 0.07 5.21
CA ASP A 56 5.40 1.42 5.35
C ASP A 56 3.94 1.50 4.85
N HIS A 57 3.61 0.78 3.77
CA HIS A 57 2.24 0.66 3.29
C HIS A 57 1.29 -0.05 4.25
N VAL A 58 1.74 -1.14 4.88
CA VAL A 58 0.93 -1.85 5.88
C VAL A 58 0.67 -0.94 7.07
N ASP A 59 1.67 -0.21 7.57
CA ASP A 59 1.51 0.73 8.67
C ASP A 59 0.53 1.86 8.32
N ALA A 60 0.68 2.45 7.14
CA ALA A 60 -0.24 3.44 6.58
C ALA A 60 -1.68 2.92 6.50
N PHE A 61 -1.88 1.71 6.00
CA PHE A 61 -3.19 1.07 5.93
C PHE A 61 -3.79 0.84 7.32
N LEU A 62 -2.99 0.40 8.29
CA LEU A 62 -3.43 0.19 9.67
C LEU A 62 -3.85 1.50 10.36
N ILE A 63 -3.15 2.61 10.08
CA ILE A 63 -3.56 3.97 10.50
C ILE A 63 -4.95 4.30 9.95
N VAL A 64 -5.14 4.16 8.63
CA VAL A 64 -6.45 4.41 7.98
C VAL A 64 -7.55 3.53 8.57
N GLY A 65 -7.23 2.26 8.83
CA GLY A 65 -8.14 1.31 9.45
C GLY A 65 -8.57 1.75 10.85
N ARG A 66 -7.61 2.04 11.73
CA ARG A 66 -7.84 2.43 13.14
C ARG A 66 -8.57 3.76 13.27
N GLU A 67 -8.10 4.78 12.57
CA GLU A 67 -8.54 6.16 12.75
C GLU A 67 -9.74 6.51 11.87
N ALA A 68 -10.11 5.63 10.94
CA ALA A 68 -11.25 5.81 10.03
C ALA A 68 -11.17 7.13 9.23
N ARG A 69 -9.96 7.58 8.90
CA ARG A 69 -9.67 8.78 8.12
C ARG A 69 -8.65 8.48 7.02
N GLN A 70 -8.53 9.39 6.06
CA GLN A 70 -7.43 9.36 5.10
C GLN A 70 -6.11 9.80 5.75
N LEU A 71 -5.00 9.44 5.09
CA LEU A 71 -3.69 9.95 5.45
C LEU A 71 -3.58 11.44 5.17
N LEU A 72 -2.82 12.12 6.02
CA LEU A 72 -2.45 13.52 5.91
C LEU A 72 -1.17 13.67 5.08
N GLY A 73 -0.90 14.89 4.64
CA GLY A 73 0.26 15.22 3.81
C GLY A 73 1.58 14.58 4.29
N PRO A 74 2.01 14.80 5.54
CA PRO A 74 3.26 14.23 6.06
C PRO A 74 3.27 12.69 6.15
N GLU A 75 2.11 12.06 6.34
CA GLU A 75 1.99 10.59 6.40
C GLU A 75 2.19 9.95 5.02
N LEU A 76 2.21 10.73 3.94
CA LEU A 76 2.46 10.29 2.56
C LEU A 76 3.94 10.45 2.14
N ASP A 77 4.82 10.93 3.01
CA ASP A 77 6.20 11.22 2.62
C ASP A 77 6.98 9.98 2.16
N PHE A 78 6.67 8.80 2.72
CA PHE A 78 7.27 7.55 2.26
C PHE A 78 6.93 7.25 0.78
N VAL A 79 5.70 7.56 0.36
CA VAL A 79 5.26 7.42 -1.04
C VAL A 79 6.03 8.36 -1.94
N ARG A 80 6.18 9.63 -1.54
CA ARG A 80 6.92 10.63 -2.33
C ARG A 80 8.39 10.24 -2.47
N ARG A 81 9.03 9.83 -1.38
CA ARG A 81 10.42 9.37 -1.38
C ARG A 81 10.61 8.17 -2.30
N GLN A 82 9.70 7.19 -2.25
CA GLN A 82 9.76 6.02 -3.12
C GLN A 82 9.54 6.37 -4.60
N ALA A 83 8.64 7.30 -4.89
CA ALA A 83 8.41 7.79 -6.26
C ALA A 83 9.67 8.41 -6.85
N ILE A 84 10.33 9.31 -6.10
CA ILE A 84 11.59 9.94 -6.50
C ILE A 84 12.70 8.89 -6.68
N LEU A 85 12.82 7.94 -5.75
CA LEU A 85 13.82 6.88 -5.82
C LEU A 85 13.64 6.04 -7.09
N ARG A 86 12.43 5.56 -7.37
CA ARG A 86 12.15 4.72 -8.53
C ARG A 86 12.26 5.49 -9.85
N ALA A 87 11.90 6.78 -9.87
CA ALA A 87 12.13 7.66 -11.02
C ALA A 87 13.62 7.77 -11.35
N ARG A 88 14.48 8.01 -10.34
CA ARG A 88 15.94 8.07 -10.50
C ARG A 88 16.56 6.75 -10.96
N GLN A 89 15.98 5.64 -10.55
CA GLN A 89 16.39 4.30 -11.00
C GLN A 89 15.86 3.94 -12.40
N GLY A 90 15.08 4.83 -13.03
CA GLY A 90 14.54 4.61 -14.37
C GLY A 90 13.48 3.51 -14.44
N VAL A 91 12.85 3.16 -13.31
CA VAL A 91 11.80 2.13 -13.28
C VAL A 91 10.53 2.67 -13.93
N PRO A 92 9.99 2.05 -14.99
CA PRO A 92 8.86 2.64 -15.70
C PRO A 92 7.61 2.78 -14.81
N LEU A 93 6.93 3.93 -14.91
CA LEU A 93 5.78 4.28 -14.08
C LEU A 93 4.61 3.29 -14.23
N GLU A 94 4.29 2.87 -15.45
CA GLU A 94 3.17 1.96 -15.70
C GLU A 94 3.32 0.60 -14.95
N PRO A 95 4.45 -0.12 -15.04
CA PRO A 95 4.76 -1.27 -14.19
C PRO A 95 4.63 -0.97 -12.69
N LEU A 96 5.08 0.18 -12.22
CA LEU A 96 4.95 0.56 -10.81
C LEU A 96 3.48 0.71 -10.39
N LEU A 97 2.64 1.32 -11.21
CA LEU A 97 1.20 1.41 -10.95
C LEU A 97 0.53 0.03 -10.97
N HIS A 98 1.03 -0.91 -11.76
CA HIS A 98 0.59 -2.32 -11.69
C HIS A 98 0.99 -2.95 -10.34
N VAL A 99 2.24 -2.76 -9.89
CA VAL A 99 2.72 -3.24 -8.59
C VAL A 99 1.85 -2.74 -7.43
N TYR A 100 1.43 -1.47 -7.46
CA TYR A 100 0.51 -0.92 -6.46
C TYR A 100 -0.82 -1.67 -6.39
N ARG A 101 -1.39 -2.05 -7.54
CA ARG A 101 -2.61 -2.87 -7.58
C ARG A 101 -2.37 -4.27 -7.00
N MET A 102 -1.23 -4.88 -7.32
CA MET A 102 -0.87 -6.21 -6.81
C MET A 102 -0.68 -6.22 -5.29
N GLY A 103 -0.02 -5.19 -4.74
CA GLY A 103 0.08 -5.01 -3.29
C GLY A 103 -1.27 -4.79 -2.62
N HIS A 104 -2.17 -4.04 -3.25
CA HIS A 104 -3.52 -3.82 -2.72
C HIS A 104 -4.38 -5.08 -2.70
N ILE A 105 -4.22 -5.98 -3.68
CA ILE A 105 -4.83 -7.31 -3.66
C ILE A 105 -4.34 -8.11 -2.44
N ALA A 106 -3.04 -8.06 -2.09
CA ALA A 106 -2.53 -8.71 -0.89
C ALA A 106 -3.17 -8.17 0.41
N ILE A 107 -3.38 -6.86 0.49
CA ILE A 107 -4.10 -6.24 1.62
C ILE A 107 -5.56 -6.73 1.65
N HIS A 108 -6.24 -6.79 0.50
CA HIS A 108 -7.61 -7.27 0.42
C HIS A 108 -7.74 -8.72 0.90
N ASP A 109 -6.86 -9.62 0.43
CA ASP A 109 -6.84 -11.02 0.86
C ASP A 109 -6.63 -11.13 2.37
N ALA A 110 -5.73 -10.33 2.94
CA ALA A 110 -5.50 -10.30 4.39
C ALA A 110 -6.74 -9.84 5.16
N ILE A 111 -7.47 -8.83 4.66
CA ILE A 111 -8.72 -8.35 5.27
C ILE A 111 -9.79 -9.44 5.26
N VAL A 112 -9.96 -10.13 4.13
CA VAL A 112 -10.94 -11.22 3.97
C VAL A 112 -10.61 -12.36 4.93
N GLU A 113 -9.35 -12.78 4.99
CA GLU A 113 -8.89 -13.84 5.88
C GLU A 113 -9.10 -13.46 7.36
N ALA A 114 -8.74 -12.23 7.75
CA ALA A 114 -8.92 -11.73 9.11
C ALA A 114 -10.41 -11.61 9.52
N GLY A 115 -11.30 -11.37 8.56
CA GLY A 115 -12.75 -11.34 8.77
C GLY A 115 -13.36 -12.71 9.05
N GLY A 116 -12.80 -13.77 8.45
CA GLY A 116 -13.28 -15.15 8.59
C GLY A 116 -14.73 -15.33 8.10
N SER A 117 -15.38 -16.43 8.50
CA SER A 117 -16.71 -16.82 8.01
C SER A 117 -17.89 -16.27 8.83
N SER A 118 -17.62 -15.55 9.93
CA SER A 118 -18.69 -14.99 10.76
C SER A 118 -19.37 -13.81 10.07
N LYS A 119 -20.69 -13.68 10.18
CA LYS A 119 -21.44 -12.54 9.61
C LYS A 119 -20.88 -11.19 10.06
N ALA A 120 -20.50 -11.07 11.34
CA ALA A 120 -19.95 -9.83 11.89
C ALA A 120 -18.55 -9.51 11.32
N GLY A 121 -17.70 -10.53 11.18
CA GLY A 121 -16.37 -10.38 10.59
C GLY A 121 -16.40 -10.07 9.09
N MET A 122 -17.29 -10.72 8.33
CA MET A 122 -17.50 -10.40 6.91
C MET A 122 -17.98 -8.96 6.71
N THR A 123 -18.94 -8.49 7.53
CA THR A 123 -19.38 -7.08 7.49
C THR A 123 -18.23 -6.13 7.79
N ALA A 124 -17.42 -6.40 8.82
CA ALA A 124 -16.25 -5.59 9.15
C ALA A 124 -15.21 -5.58 8.03
N ALA A 125 -14.97 -6.72 7.37
CA ALA A 125 -14.07 -6.84 6.22
C ALA A 125 -14.54 -6.01 5.02
N ILE A 126 -15.85 -6.02 4.72
CA ILE A 126 -16.45 -5.19 3.66
C ILE A 126 -16.29 -3.70 3.99
N GLU A 127 -16.60 -3.30 5.23
CA GLU A 127 -16.45 -1.91 5.68
C GLU A 127 -15.00 -1.42 5.58
N LEU A 128 -14.03 -2.25 6.00
CA LEU A 128 -12.61 -1.91 5.91
C LEU A 128 -12.14 -1.87 4.45
N THR A 129 -12.54 -2.83 3.62
CA THR A 129 -12.22 -2.86 2.19
C THR A 129 -12.66 -1.58 1.48
N LYS A 130 -13.88 -1.08 1.77
CA LYS A 130 -14.37 0.20 1.21
C LYS A 130 -13.45 1.38 1.53
N ARG A 131 -12.90 1.42 2.75
CA ARG A 131 -11.95 2.47 3.15
C ARG A 131 -10.63 2.37 2.39
N THR A 132 -10.20 1.15 2.06
CA THR A 132 -8.95 0.97 1.31
C THR A 132 -8.99 1.49 -0.12
N MET A 133 -10.17 1.59 -0.74
CA MET A 133 -10.30 2.13 -2.10
C MET A 133 -9.86 3.61 -2.16
N ALA A 134 -10.42 4.44 -1.29
CA ALA A 134 -10.03 5.86 -1.20
C ALA A 134 -8.56 6.03 -0.75
N HIS A 135 -8.01 5.05 -0.03
CA HIS A 135 -6.61 5.05 0.37
C HIS A 135 -5.69 4.74 -0.81
N ILE A 136 -5.94 3.68 -1.59
CA ILE A 136 -5.09 3.33 -2.73
C ILE A 136 -5.13 4.40 -3.83
N ASP A 137 -6.29 5.05 -4.03
CA ASP A 137 -6.42 6.17 -4.96
C ASP A 137 -5.53 7.36 -4.54
N LEU A 138 -5.54 7.72 -3.25
CA LEU A 138 -4.70 8.79 -2.70
C LEU A 138 -3.21 8.47 -2.84
N ILE A 139 -2.83 7.24 -2.50
CA ILE A 139 -1.45 6.75 -2.57
C ILE A 139 -0.94 6.80 -4.02
N THR A 140 -1.68 6.22 -4.96
CA THR A 140 -1.25 6.13 -6.36
C THR A 140 -1.24 7.48 -7.06
N THR A 141 -2.16 8.38 -6.70
CA THR A 141 -2.16 9.78 -7.17
C THR A 141 -0.90 10.51 -6.68
N THR A 142 -0.61 10.43 -5.38
CA THR A 142 0.58 11.04 -4.79
C THR A 142 1.86 10.49 -5.41
N TYR A 143 1.93 9.18 -5.58
CA TYR A 143 3.08 8.51 -6.20
C TYR A 143 3.30 9.00 -7.63
N THR A 144 2.25 9.03 -8.44
CA THR A 144 2.31 9.46 -9.84
C THR A 144 2.78 10.89 -9.96
N GLN A 145 2.21 11.80 -9.16
CA GLN A 145 2.59 13.22 -9.17
C GLN A 145 4.08 13.39 -8.81
N SER A 146 4.52 12.82 -7.69
CA SER A 146 5.93 12.94 -7.26
C SER A 146 6.91 12.25 -8.21
N TYR A 147 6.50 11.17 -8.89
CA TYR A 147 7.32 10.52 -9.90
C TYR A 147 7.52 11.43 -11.12
N LEU A 148 6.44 12.04 -11.62
CA LEU A 148 6.50 12.93 -12.79
C LEU A 148 7.27 14.22 -12.47
N GLU A 149 7.07 14.80 -11.29
CA GLU A 149 7.85 15.95 -10.81
C GLU A 149 9.35 15.63 -10.76
N ALA A 150 9.72 14.44 -10.27
CA ALA A 150 11.11 14.00 -10.26
C ALA A 150 11.69 13.82 -11.66
N GLN A 151 10.93 13.23 -12.59
CA GLN A 151 11.36 13.10 -13.98
C GLN A 151 11.57 14.45 -14.67
N HIS A 152 10.66 15.40 -14.47
CA HIS A 152 10.80 16.75 -15.00
C HIS A 152 12.02 17.47 -14.43
N ALA A 153 12.25 17.39 -13.11
CA ALA A 153 13.42 18.00 -12.48
C ALA A 153 14.73 17.44 -13.05
N MET A 154 14.83 16.11 -13.19
CA MET A 154 16.03 15.48 -13.78
C MET A 154 16.26 15.86 -15.25
N ALA A 155 15.20 16.03 -16.03
CA ALA A 155 15.31 16.48 -17.41
C ALA A 155 15.85 17.92 -17.49
N MET A 156 15.33 18.83 -16.65
CA MET A 156 15.81 20.22 -16.57
C MET A 156 17.27 20.30 -16.11
N GLU A 157 17.69 19.45 -15.18
CA GLU A 157 19.09 19.37 -14.72
C GLU A 157 20.04 18.88 -15.83
N ALA A 158 19.58 17.98 -16.71
CA ALA A 158 20.40 17.46 -17.82
C ALA A 158 20.55 18.45 -18.99
N GLU A 159 19.65 19.43 -19.09
CA GLU A 159 19.65 20.48 -20.13
C GLU A 159 20.44 21.74 -19.72
N SER A 160 20.90 21.83 -18.46
CA SER A 160 21.68 22.96 -17.91
C SER A 160 23.18 22.75 -17.96
#